data_AF-A0A0C3F8P2-F1
#
_entry.id   AF-A0A0C3F8P2-F1
#
_cell.length_a   1.000
_cell.length_b   1.000
_cell.length_c   1.000
_cell.angle_alpha   90.00
_cell.angle_beta   90.00
_cell.angle_gamma   90.00
#
_symmetry.space_group_name_H-M   'P 1'
#
loop_
_entity.id
_entity.type
_entity.pdbx_description
1 polymer ?
#
loop_
_entity_poly.entity_id
_entity_poly.type
_entity_poly.pdbx_seq_one_letter_code
_entity_poly.pdbx_strand_id
1 'polypeptide(L)'
;LKRKLKVLKGAKVYLRVFPDICVCVKGNETRMGKGKDTFEFWVTRVNKGHVIFPIGGVPIREELARDALRQASARLPTTAEFIHRSAPPQLGNMLIFPPKPIAPESSALKRTVDVS
;
A
#
# COMPACT_ATOMS: atom_id res chain seq x y z
N LEU A 1 4.91 -4.30 -12.40
CA LEU A 1 5.43 -2.99 -11.89
C LEU A 1 6.73 -2.54 -12.57
N LYS A 2 7.92 -3.04 -12.18
CA LYS A 2 9.21 -2.51 -12.69
C LYS A 2 9.30 -2.43 -14.22
N ARG A 3 8.85 -3.47 -14.94
CA ARG A 3 8.83 -3.49 -16.41
C ARG A 3 8.07 -2.32 -17.04
N LYS A 4 6.89 -2.00 -16.51
CA LYS A 4 6.02 -0.91 -17.00
C LYS A 4 6.57 0.47 -16.59
N LEU A 5 7.14 0.58 -15.40
CA LEU A 5 7.65 1.84 -14.87
C LEU A 5 9.06 2.21 -15.37
N LYS A 6 9.79 1.27 -16.01
CA LYS A 6 11.15 1.48 -16.53
C LYS A 6 11.26 2.65 -17.51
N VAL A 7 10.18 2.96 -18.24
CA VAL A 7 10.12 4.06 -19.21
C VAL A 7 10.29 5.42 -18.51
N LEU A 8 9.82 5.52 -17.27
CA LEU A 8 9.95 6.72 -16.46
C LEU A 8 11.28 6.70 -15.71
N LYS A 9 12.24 7.49 -16.20
CA LYS A 9 13.52 7.68 -15.51
C LYS A 9 13.26 8.26 -14.12
N GLY A 10 13.78 7.60 -13.08
CA GLY A 10 13.63 8.03 -11.68
C GLY A 10 12.40 7.47 -10.95
N ALA A 11 11.53 6.69 -11.61
CA ALA A 11 10.43 6.01 -10.93
C ALA A 11 10.96 4.94 -9.95
N LYS A 12 10.48 5.00 -8.71
CA LYS A 12 10.82 4.08 -7.63
C LYS A 12 9.57 3.32 -7.19
N VAL A 13 9.74 2.03 -6.93
CA VAL A 13 8.70 1.19 -6.34
C VAL A 13 9.23 0.75 -4.98
N TYR A 14 8.44 1.01 -3.95
CA TYR A 14 8.75 0.60 -2.59
C TYR A 14 7.98 -0.69 -2.26
N LEU A 15 8.57 -1.52 -1.42
CA LEU A 15 7.92 -2.67 -0.83
C LEU A 15 7.64 -2.34 0.63
N ARG A 16 6.37 -2.38 1.04
CA ARG A 16 5.98 -2.09 2.44
C ARG A 16 5.83 -3.34 3.29
N VAL A 17 5.68 -4.50 2.65
CA VAL A 17 5.43 -5.78 3.28
C VAL A 17 6.62 -6.68 3.00
N PHE A 18 7.30 -7.15 4.05
CA PHE A 18 8.47 -8.01 3.93
C PHE A 18 8.14 -9.46 4.32
N PRO A 19 8.56 -10.47 3.54
CA PRO A 19 8.34 -11.88 3.86
C PRO A 19 9.25 -12.33 5.00
N ASP A 20 8.71 -12.31 6.21
CA ASP A 20 9.39 -12.56 7.47
C ASP A 20 9.02 -13.91 8.10
N ILE A 21 7.94 -14.55 7.63
CA ILE A 21 7.45 -15.80 8.21
C ILE A 21 7.89 -16.97 7.33
N CYS A 22 8.55 -17.94 7.94
CA CYS A 22 8.94 -19.18 7.28
C CYS A 22 7.82 -20.22 7.33
N VAL A 23 7.47 -20.80 6.17
CA VAL A 23 6.47 -21.86 6.04
C VAL A 23 7.16 -23.17 5.66
N CYS A 24 6.83 -24.22 6.39
CA CYS A 24 7.26 -25.59 6.12
C CYS A 24 6.02 -26.39 5.75
N VAL A 25 6.02 -27.03 4.59
CA VAL A 25 4.89 -27.81 4.10
C VAL A 25 5.34 -29.26 3.98
N LYS A 26 4.44 -30.15 4.38
CA LYS A 26 4.65 -31.58 4.25
C LYS A 26 4.23 -32.04 2.86
N GLY A 27 5.09 -32.80 2.19
CA GLY A 27 4.81 -33.35 0.85
C GLY A 27 3.52 -34.19 0.83
N ASN A 28 2.72 -34.03 -0.23
CA ASN A 28 1.41 -34.68 -0.36
C ASN A 28 1.52 -36.22 -0.43
N GLU A 29 2.66 -36.76 -0.84
CA GLU A 29 2.89 -38.21 -0.88
C GLU A 29 3.04 -38.85 0.52
N THR A 30 3.29 -38.06 1.56
CA THR A 30 3.63 -38.58 2.89
C THR A 30 2.43 -38.64 3.83
N ARG A 31 2.32 -39.73 4.61
CA ARG A 31 1.25 -39.89 5.63
C ARG A 31 1.46 -38.94 6.82
N MET A 32 0.37 -38.61 7.53
CA MET A 32 0.40 -37.76 8.74
C MET A 32 1.30 -38.33 9.85
N GLY A 33 1.82 -37.46 10.72
CA GLY A 33 2.78 -37.81 11.79
C GLY A 33 4.24 -37.48 11.42
N LYS A 34 5.21 -38.10 12.09
CA LYS A 34 6.68 -37.95 11.87
C LYS A 34 7.27 -36.53 12.06
N GLY A 35 6.53 -35.61 12.69
CA GLY A 35 6.99 -34.25 12.99
C GLY A 35 6.80 -33.26 11.83
N LYS A 36 7.47 -32.11 11.94
CA LYS A 36 7.40 -30.99 10.99
C LYS A 36 8.43 -31.17 9.88
N ASP A 37 8.06 -30.82 8.66
CA ASP A 37 8.92 -30.95 7.48
C ASP A 37 9.89 -29.75 7.34
N THR A 38 10.70 -29.81 6.29
CA THR A 38 11.66 -28.81 5.84
C THR A 38 11.00 -27.52 5.35
N PHE A 39 11.79 -26.45 5.32
CA PHE A 39 11.37 -25.12 4.88
C PHE A 39 11.15 -25.08 3.36
N GLU A 40 10.04 -24.49 2.92
CA GLU A 40 9.69 -24.39 1.49
C GLU A 40 9.70 -22.93 1.00
N PHE A 41 8.97 -22.03 1.66
CA PHE A 41 8.87 -20.64 1.22
C PHE A 41 8.59 -19.65 2.35
N TRP A 42 8.87 -18.37 2.05
CA TRP A 42 8.58 -17.25 2.94
C TRP A 42 7.22 -16.63 2.59
N VAL A 43 6.50 -16.20 3.63
CA VAL A 43 5.21 -15.51 3.49
C VAL A 43 5.17 -14.27 4.38
N THR A 44 4.20 -13.40 4.11
CA THR A 44 3.79 -12.34 5.04
C THR A 44 2.29 -12.37 5.24
N ARG A 45 1.85 -12.05 6.45
CA ARG A 45 0.42 -11.80 6.73
C ARG A 45 0.09 -10.36 6.36
N VAL A 46 -0.94 -10.17 5.53
CA VAL A 46 -1.38 -8.84 5.10
C VAL A 46 -2.84 -8.63 5.48
N ASN A 47 -3.08 -7.70 6.40
CA ASN A 47 -4.44 -7.30 6.80
C ASN A 47 -5.08 -6.36 5.75
N LYS A 48 -6.41 -6.27 5.76
CA LYS A 48 -7.15 -5.30 4.92
C LYS A 48 -6.75 -3.86 5.26
N GLY A 49 -6.68 -3.01 4.24
CA GLY A 49 -6.22 -1.62 4.36
C GLY A 49 -4.70 -1.44 4.32
N HIS A 50 -3.90 -2.51 4.22
CA HIS A 50 -2.46 -2.37 4.04
C HIS A 50 -2.06 -2.01 2.61
N VAL A 51 -1.13 -1.06 2.51
CA VAL A 51 -0.52 -0.64 1.25
C VAL A 51 0.69 -1.51 0.94
N ILE A 52 0.66 -2.27 -0.16
CA ILE A 52 1.74 -3.23 -0.51
C ILE A 52 2.83 -2.57 -1.37
N PHE A 53 2.43 -1.93 -2.48
CA PHE A 53 3.34 -1.37 -3.49
C PHE A 53 3.11 0.12 -3.74
N PRO A 54 3.63 1.01 -2.88
CA PRO A 54 3.68 2.43 -3.20
C PRO A 54 4.67 2.69 -4.34
N ILE A 55 4.25 3.50 -5.30
CA ILE A 55 5.08 4.02 -6.38
C ILE A 55 5.38 5.49 -6.06
N GLY A 56 6.62 5.91 -6.25
CA GLY A 56 7.03 7.30 -6.04
C GLY A 56 8.29 7.66 -6.80
N GLY A 57 8.95 8.76 -6.39
CA GLY A 57 10.22 9.23 -6.95
C GLY A 57 10.08 10.27 -8.06
N VAL A 58 9.02 10.22 -8.88
CA VAL A 58 8.71 11.21 -9.91
C VAL A 58 7.20 11.44 -10.00
N PRO A 59 6.72 12.58 -10.52
CA PRO A 59 5.33 12.74 -10.91
C PRO A 59 4.98 11.73 -12.00
N ILE A 60 3.96 10.90 -11.77
CA ILE A 60 3.50 9.88 -12.71
C ILE A 60 2.08 10.22 -13.10
N ARG A 61 1.76 10.10 -14.40
CA ARG A 61 0.37 10.17 -14.87
C ARG A 61 -0.45 9.04 -14.26
N GLU A 62 -1.62 9.37 -13.74
CA GLU A 62 -2.46 8.43 -13.01
C GLU A 62 -2.81 7.18 -13.83
N GLU A 63 -3.13 7.35 -15.12
CA GLU A 63 -3.51 6.25 -16.02
C GLU A 63 -2.42 5.17 -16.09
N LEU A 64 -1.15 5.60 -16.18
CA LEU A 64 -0.01 4.69 -16.26
C LEU A 64 0.23 3.97 -14.92
N ALA A 65 0.08 4.68 -13.80
CA ALA A 65 0.19 4.09 -12.46
C ALA A 65 -0.92 3.06 -12.24
N ARG A 66 -2.16 3.38 -12.63
CA ARG A 66 -3.34 2.53 -12.51
C ARG A 66 -3.20 1.26 -13.35
N ASP A 67 -2.79 1.36 -14.62
CA ASP A 67 -2.55 0.16 -15.46
C ASP A 67 -1.41 -0.70 -14.90
N ALA A 68 -0.31 -0.08 -14.47
CA ALA A 68 0.83 -0.82 -13.91
C ALA A 68 0.48 -1.57 -12.62
N LEU A 69 -0.33 -0.98 -11.75
CA LEU A 69 -0.80 -1.60 -10.51
C LEU A 69 -1.89 -2.64 -10.76
N ARG A 70 -2.79 -2.43 -11.73
CA ARG A 70 -3.78 -3.42 -12.16
C ARG A 70 -3.11 -4.71 -12.65
N GLN A 71 -2.03 -4.59 -13.42
CA GLN A 71 -1.26 -5.76 -13.85
C GLN A 71 -0.53 -6.45 -12.69
N ALA A 72 -0.20 -5.70 -11.64
CA ALA A 72 0.43 -6.26 -10.44
C ALA A 72 -0.58 -7.01 -9.58
N SER A 73 -1.77 -6.45 -9.37
CA SER A 73 -2.84 -7.06 -8.56
C SER A 73 -3.32 -8.37 -9.16
N ALA A 74 -3.37 -8.48 -10.49
CA ALA A 74 -3.74 -9.72 -11.17
C ALA A 74 -2.80 -10.92 -10.89
N ARG A 75 -1.61 -10.67 -10.33
CA ARG A 75 -0.63 -11.72 -9.97
C ARG A 75 -0.60 -12.03 -8.48
N LEU A 76 -1.31 -11.24 -7.67
CA LEU A 76 -1.40 -11.45 -6.24
C LEU A 76 -2.63 -12.33 -5.94
N PRO A 77 -2.58 -13.15 -4.89
CA PRO A 77 -3.72 -13.99 -4.50
C PRO A 77 -4.85 -13.18 -3.85
N THR A 78 -4.64 -11.89 -3.58
CA THR A 78 -5.56 -11.01 -2.87
C THR A 78 -6.19 -9.97 -3.79
N THR A 79 -7.45 -9.63 -3.56
CA THR A 79 -8.07 -8.44 -4.16
C THR A 79 -7.37 -7.19 -3.67
N ALA A 80 -6.99 -6.30 -4.59
CA ALA A 80 -6.30 -5.06 -4.28
C ALA A 80 -7.01 -3.87 -4.95
N GLU A 81 -7.00 -2.73 -4.28
CA GLU A 81 -7.54 -1.47 -4.75
C GLU A 81 -6.39 -0.49 -5.09
N PHE A 82 -6.63 0.38 -6.06
CA PHE A 82 -5.74 1.50 -6.33
C PHE A 82 -6.07 2.66 -5.40
N ILE A 83 -5.10 3.13 -4.62
CA ILE A 83 -5.26 4.24 -3.67
C ILE A 83 -4.40 5.44 -4.05
N HIS A 84 -4.94 6.63 -3.83
CA HIS A 84 -4.18 7.88 -3.88
C HIS A 84 -3.70 8.28 -2.49
N ARG A 85 -2.67 9.13 -2.43
CA ARG A 85 -2.15 9.65 -1.16
C ARG A 85 -3.17 10.53 -0.40
N SER A 86 -4.12 11.13 -1.11
CA SER A 86 -5.22 11.91 -0.55
C SER A 86 -6.40 11.07 -0.07
N ALA A 87 -6.41 9.76 -0.35
CA ALA A 87 -7.50 8.89 0.07
C ALA A 87 -7.51 8.74 1.60
N PRO A 88 -8.71 8.64 2.22
CA PRO A 88 -8.82 8.37 3.64
C PRO A 88 -8.19 7.02 3.99
N PRO A 89 -7.58 6.87 5.18
CA PRO A 89 -7.11 5.57 5.66
C PRO A 89 -8.28 4.60 5.82
N GLN A 90 -8.04 3.32 5.52
CA GLN A 90 -9.03 2.25 5.66
C GLN A 90 -8.74 1.44 6.93
N LEU A 91 -9.78 1.15 7.72
CA LEU A 91 -9.73 0.22 8.84
C LEU A 91 -10.71 -0.93 8.59
N GLY A 92 -10.16 -2.09 8.22
CA GLY A 92 -10.98 -3.22 7.82
C GLY A 92 -11.78 -2.89 6.56
N ASN A 93 -13.11 -2.82 6.69
CA ASN A 93 -14.00 -2.44 5.60
C ASN A 93 -14.50 -0.98 5.71
N MET A 94 -14.09 -0.22 6.73
CA MET A 94 -14.56 1.14 6.97
C MET A 94 -13.52 2.17 6.51
N LEU A 95 -13.98 3.24 5.85
CA LEU A 95 -13.15 4.43 5.58
C LEU A 95 -13.15 5.33 6.81
N ILE A 96 -11.97 5.74 7.28
CA ILE A 96 -11.83 6.69 8.37
C ILE A 96 -11.56 8.07 7.77
N PHE A 97 -12.45 9.02 8.03
CA PHE A 97 -12.19 10.42 7.75
C PHE A 97 -11.56 11.04 9.00
N PRO A 98 -10.23 11.32 9.01
CA PRO A 98 -9.66 12.02 10.15
C PRO A 98 -10.34 13.38 10.27
N PRO A 99 -10.61 13.86 11.50
CA PRO A 99 -11.15 15.20 11.68
C PRO A 99 -10.21 16.18 10.99
N LYS A 100 -10.76 17.04 10.13
CA LYS A 100 -9.97 18.07 9.45
C LYS A 100 -9.19 18.84 10.51
N PRO A 101 -7.87 19.04 10.37
CA PRO A 101 -7.11 19.83 11.34
C PRO A 101 -7.78 21.20 11.43
N ILE A 102 -8.14 21.59 12.65
CA ILE A 102 -8.77 22.87 12.94
C ILE A 102 -7.76 23.93 12.52
N ALA A 103 -8.02 24.62 11.41
CA ALA A 103 -7.18 25.73 11.00
C ALA A 103 -7.25 26.80 12.10
N PRO A 104 -6.13 27.46 12.46
CA PRO A 104 -6.20 28.62 13.33
C PRO A 104 -7.12 29.65 12.66
N GLU A 105 -8.17 30.06 13.38
CA GLU A 105 -9.20 30.95 12.87
C GLU A 105 -8.55 32.25 12.38
N SER A 106 -8.56 32.50 11.07
CA SER A 106 -7.97 33.70 10.46
C SER A 106 -8.81 34.97 10.67
N SER A 107 -9.82 34.93 11.56
CA SER A 107 -10.69 36.06 11.86
C SER A 107 -10.06 37.09 12.82
N ALA A 108 -8.94 36.75 13.46
CA ALA A 108 -8.24 37.65 14.38
C ALA A 108 -7.39 38.73 13.69
N LEU A 109 -7.07 38.60 12.40
CA LEU A 109 -6.15 39.52 11.69
C LEU A 109 -6.85 40.63 10.87
N LYS A 110 -8.18 40.69 10.84
CA LYS A 110 -8.93 41.72 10.09
C LYS A 110 -9.42 42.91 10.92
N ARG A 111 -8.99 43.04 12.18
CA ARG A 111 -9.47 44.11 13.09
C ARG A 111 -8.45 45.22 13.38
N THR A 112 -7.28 45.24 12.74
CA THR A 112 -6.20 46.20 13.04
C THR A 112 -5.78 47.05 11.84
N VAL A 113 -6.65 47.22 10.84
CA VAL A 113 -6.40 48.11 9.70
C VAL A 113 -7.64 48.96 9.41
N ASP A 114 -8.10 49.69 10.42
CA ASP A 114 -9.08 50.79 10.31
C ASP A 114 -8.96 51.71 11.55
N VAL A 115 -7.76 52.23 11.82
CA VAL A 115 -7.56 53.45 12.65
C VAL A 115 -6.32 54.17 12.11
N SER A 116 -6.49 55.47 11.83
CA SER A 116 -5.56 56.48 11.26
C SER A 116 -5.45 56.57 9.74
#